data_AF-A0A9J6DSR8-F1
#
_entry.id   AF-A0A9J6DSR8-F1
#
_cell.length_a   1.000
_cell.length_b   1.000
_cell.length_c   1.000
_cell.angle_alpha   90.00
_cell.angle_beta   90.00
_cell.angle_gamma   90.00
#
_symmetry.space_group_name_H-M   'P 1'
#
loop_
_entity.id
_entity.type
_entity.pdbx_description
1 polymer ?
#
loop_
_entity_poly.entity_id
_entity_poly.type
_entity_poly.pdbx_seq_one_letter_code
_entity_poly.pdbx_strand_id
1 'polypeptide(L)'
;MHVVNGTVTFDCQHGPDECYINEVQTCAVKYVHPTRRLLDFVACMLSHDNPTGAGKPCADKVGTDWGVLNKCSTGPEGTQLMYEMGKRTRDHQPPIEYVPWIEVNGAHNLTIQARAQGELFDFACELLEPEAPKICKKAGSYYCAA
;
A
#
# COMPACT_ATOMS: atom_id res chain seq x y z
N MET A 1 -10.90 -14.83 -0.22
CA MET A 1 -11.79 -14.58 0.93
C MET A 1 -13.02 -15.44 0.80
N HIS A 2 -13.44 -16.08 1.89
CA HIS A 2 -14.57 -17.00 1.93
C HIS A 2 -15.53 -16.55 3.02
N VAL A 3 -16.84 -16.69 2.78
CA VAL A 3 -17.88 -16.43 3.79
C VAL A 3 -18.61 -17.74 4.04
N VAL A 4 -18.40 -18.34 5.21
CA VAL A 4 -19.01 -19.61 5.61
C VAL A 4 -19.78 -19.39 6.91
N ASN A 5 -21.10 -19.58 6.88
CA ASN A 5 -21.99 -19.37 8.03
C ASN A 5 -21.83 -18.00 8.71
N GLY A 6 -21.61 -16.93 7.92
CA GLY A 6 -21.40 -15.58 8.43
C GLY A 6 -20.00 -15.29 8.98
N THR A 7 -19.10 -16.28 8.98
CA THR A 7 -17.68 -16.10 9.30
C THR A 7 -16.90 -15.81 8.05
N VAL A 8 -16.06 -14.76 8.07
CA VAL A 8 -15.15 -14.41 6.99
C VAL A 8 -13.78 -15.03 7.26
N THR A 9 -13.22 -15.70 6.25
CA THR A 9 -11.83 -16.18 6.27
C THR A 9 -11.08 -15.70 5.04
N PHE A 10 -9.74 -15.61 5.16
CA PHE A 10 -8.85 -15.19 4.09
C PHE A 10 -7.86 -16.30 3.77
N ASP A 11 -7.72 -16.56 2.47
CA ASP A 11 -6.66 -17.40 1.90
C ASP A 11 -5.81 -16.48 1.02
N CYS A 12 -4.53 -16.39 1.35
CA CYS A 12 -3.56 -15.52 0.66
C CYS A 12 -2.50 -16.38 -0.05
N GLN A 13 -1.92 -15.87 -1.13
CA GLN A 13 -1.02 -16.63 -2.03
C GLN A 13 0.24 -17.14 -1.30
N HIS A 14 0.71 -16.38 -0.31
CA HIS A 14 1.88 -16.68 0.49
C HIS A 14 1.50 -17.19 1.90
N GLY A 15 0.27 -17.67 2.08
CA GLY A 15 -0.19 -18.31 3.31
C GLY A 15 -0.67 -17.34 4.41
N PRO A 16 -0.81 -17.84 5.65
CA PRO A 16 -1.46 -17.09 6.73
C PRO A 16 -0.65 -15.87 7.20
N ASP A 17 0.67 -15.90 7.08
CA ASP A 17 1.54 -14.77 7.44
C ASP A 17 1.25 -13.55 6.57
N GLU A 18 1.07 -13.73 5.25
CA GLU A 18 0.66 -12.67 4.34
C GLU A 18 -0.73 -12.13 4.71
N CYS A 19 -1.69 -13.01 5.04
CA CYS A 19 -3.00 -12.55 5.48
C CYS A 19 -2.92 -11.70 6.75
N TYR A 20 -2.10 -12.10 7.73
CA TYR A 20 -1.88 -11.30 8.94
C TYR A 20 -1.25 -9.94 8.63
N ILE A 21 -0.21 -9.90 7.80
CA ILE A 21 0.45 -8.66 7.39
C ILE A 21 -0.55 -7.74 6.68
N ASN A 22 -1.41 -8.29 5.82
CA ASN A 22 -2.47 -7.54 5.14
C ASN A 22 -3.50 -6.97 6.12
N GLU A 23 -3.90 -7.71 7.17
CA GLU A 23 -4.77 -7.17 8.22
C GLU A 23 -4.08 -6.02 8.99
N VAL A 24 -2.80 -6.17 9.36
CA VAL A 24 -2.03 -5.10 10.03
C VAL A 24 -1.96 -3.83 9.18
N GLN A 25 -1.63 -3.96 7.89
CA GLN A 25 -1.58 -2.82 6.97
C GLN A 25 -2.97 -2.22 6.73
N THR A 26 -4.01 -3.05 6.64
CA THR A 26 -5.40 -2.59 6.53
C THR A 26 -5.83 -1.76 7.75
N CYS A 27 -5.50 -2.22 8.96
CA CYS A 27 -5.73 -1.44 10.18
C CYS A 27 -4.90 -0.15 10.20
N ALA A 28 -3.67 -0.18 9.68
CA ALA A 28 -2.85 1.01 9.57
C ALA A 28 -3.49 2.07 8.67
N VAL A 29 -4.13 1.69 7.55
CA VAL A 29 -4.88 2.62 6.68
C VAL A 29 -5.95 3.39 7.46
N LYS A 30 -6.59 2.76 8.45
CA LYS A 30 -7.61 3.39 9.29
C LYS A 30 -7.02 4.30 10.37
N TYR A 31 -5.95 3.88 11.04
CA TYR A 31 -5.49 4.50 12.27
C TYR A 31 -4.22 5.36 12.13
N VAL A 32 -3.41 5.14 11.11
CA VAL A 32 -2.14 5.85 10.92
C VAL A 32 -2.34 7.04 10.00
N HIS A 33 -2.30 8.23 10.60
CA HIS A 33 -2.42 9.51 9.90
C HIS A 33 -1.24 10.42 10.25
N PRO A 34 -0.84 11.34 9.36
CA PRO A 34 -1.35 11.53 7.99
C PRO A 34 -0.83 10.46 7.02
N THR A 35 -1.25 10.50 5.75
CA THR A 35 -0.83 9.55 4.69
C THR A 35 0.69 9.37 4.63
N ARG A 36 1.49 10.42 4.87
CA ARG A 36 2.95 10.28 4.90
C ARG A 36 3.41 9.25 5.95
N ARG A 37 2.85 9.32 7.17
CA ARG A 37 3.16 8.40 8.26
C ARG A 37 2.70 6.98 7.95
N LEU A 38 1.54 6.84 7.30
CA LEU A 38 1.04 5.55 6.81
C LEU A 38 2.00 4.92 5.81
N LEU A 39 2.45 5.69 4.81
CA LEU A 39 3.40 5.21 3.81
C LEU A 39 4.73 4.83 4.45
N ASP A 40 5.24 5.64 5.40
CA ASP A 40 6.47 5.32 6.14
C ASP A 40 6.32 4.04 6.98
N PHE A 41 5.13 3.77 7.55
CA PHE A 41 4.82 2.53 8.30
C PHE A 41 4.82 1.31 7.38
N VAL A 42 4.08 1.37 6.27
CA VAL A 42 3.96 0.27 5.30
C VAL A 42 5.34 -0.04 4.68
N ALA A 43 6.07 0.99 4.25
CA ALA A 43 7.42 0.84 3.70
C ALA A 43 8.38 0.20 4.72
N CYS A 44 8.27 0.59 6.01
CA CYS A 44 9.04 -0.04 7.07
C CYS A 44 8.73 -1.55 7.17
N MET A 45 7.46 -1.95 7.20
CA MET A 45 7.08 -3.37 7.30
C MET A 45 7.57 -4.17 6.10
N LEU A 46 7.40 -3.65 4.88
CA LEU A 46 7.80 -4.32 3.64
C LEU A 46 9.33 -4.44 3.47
N SER A 47 10.11 -3.66 4.22
CA SER A 47 11.58 -3.72 4.19
C SER A 47 12.19 -4.73 5.16
N HIS A 48 11.40 -5.39 6.00
CA HIS A 48 11.90 -6.38 6.96
C HIS A 48 11.92 -7.79 6.37
N ASP A 49 12.98 -8.55 6.67
CA ASP A 49 13.08 -9.98 6.31
C ASP A 49 11.99 -10.83 6.98
N ASN A 50 11.53 -10.41 8.16
CA ASN A 50 10.40 -11.01 8.86
C ASN A 50 9.28 -9.99 9.06
N PRO A 51 8.33 -9.86 8.11
CA PRO A 51 7.32 -8.83 8.18
C PRO A 51 6.24 -9.09 9.25
N THR A 52 6.03 -10.33 9.70
CA THR A 52 5.07 -10.64 10.78
C THR A 52 5.54 -10.08 12.13
N GLY A 53 6.85 -10.00 12.35
CA GLY A 53 7.45 -9.34 13.52
C GLY A 53 7.64 -7.83 13.38
N ALA A 54 7.40 -7.25 12.20
CA ALA A 54 7.77 -5.88 11.89
C ALA A 54 6.75 -4.83 12.37
N GLY A 55 5.52 -5.22 12.66
CA GLY A 55 4.43 -4.30 12.98
C GLY A 55 4.76 -3.37 14.16
N LYS A 56 5.15 -3.92 15.32
CA LYS A 56 5.53 -3.13 16.50
C LYS A 56 6.73 -2.19 16.25
N PRO A 57 7.91 -2.67 15.82
CA PRO A 57 9.05 -1.77 15.61
C PRO A 57 8.77 -0.69 14.57
N CYS A 58 7.97 -0.99 13.53
CA CYS A 58 7.56 0.02 12.56
C CYS A 58 6.55 1.03 13.12
N ALA A 59 5.63 0.61 13.98
CA ALA A 59 4.73 1.52 14.69
C ALA A 59 5.50 2.47 15.61
N ASP A 60 6.47 1.95 16.36
CA ASP A 60 7.35 2.73 17.22
C ASP A 60 8.17 3.75 16.38
N LYS A 61 8.72 3.32 15.24
CA LYS A 61 9.51 4.18 14.33
C LYS A 61 8.73 5.38 13.80
N VAL A 62 7.43 5.22 13.52
CA VAL A 62 6.59 6.27 12.95
C VAL A 62 5.75 7.03 13.99
N GLY A 63 5.86 6.66 15.27
CA GLY A 63 5.12 7.30 16.36
C GLY A 63 3.63 6.97 16.39
N THR A 64 3.27 5.72 16.15
CA THR A 64 1.89 5.19 16.21
C THR A 64 1.74 4.17 17.35
N ASP A 65 0.55 4.09 17.93
CA ASP A 65 0.22 3.10 18.96
C ASP A 65 0.03 1.69 18.36
N TRP A 66 1.01 0.82 18.58
CA TRP A 66 0.94 -0.59 18.20
C TRP A 66 -0.22 -1.34 18.87
N GLY A 67 -0.60 -1.00 20.10
CA GLY A 67 -1.69 -1.65 20.82
C GLY A 67 -3.03 -1.47 20.11
N VAL A 68 -3.27 -0.28 19.54
CA VAL A 68 -4.45 0.00 18.71
C VAL A 68 -4.41 -0.84 17.43
N LEU A 69 -3.28 -0.85 16.72
CA LEU A 69 -3.15 -1.60 15.47
C LEU A 69 -3.31 -3.11 15.70
N ASN A 70 -2.63 -3.66 16.70
CA ASN A 70 -2.69 -5.08 17.03
C ASN A 70 -4.10 -5.50 17.44
N LYS A 71 -4.80 -4.71 18.27
CA LYS A 71 -6.19 -4.99 18.63
C LYS A 71 -7.11 -5.01 17.41
N CYS A 72 -6.90 -4.11 16.46
CA CYS A 72 -7.65 -4.10 15.21
C CYS A 72 -7.32 -5.34 14.37
N SER A 73 -6.04 -5.63 14.14
CA SER A 73 -5.56 -6.68 13.22
C SER A 73 -5.66 -8.10 13.76
N THR A 74 -6.10 -8.29 15.00
CA THR A 74 -6.41 -9.63 15.55
C THR A 74 -7.86 -9.72 16.02
N GLY A 75 -8.68 -8.74 15.64
CA GLY A 75 -10.06 -8.59 16.08
C GLY A 75 -11.05 -8.52 14.93
N PRO A 76 -12.36 -8.52 15.23
CA PRO A 76 -13.41 -8.49 14.21
C PRO A 76 -13.37 -7.22 13.34
N GLU A 77 -12.79 -6.13 13.85
CA GLU A 77 -12.60 -4.89 13.10
C GLU A 77 -11.64 -5.07 11.92
N GLY A 78 -10.46 -5.67 12.15
CA GLY A 78 -9.49 -5.94 11.08
C GLY A 78 -10.06 -6.86 10.02
N THR A 79 -10.75 -7.93 10.44
CA THR A 79 -11.45 -8.85 9.53
C THR A 79 -12.50 -8.12 8.67
N GLN A 80 -13.31 -7.24 9.27
CA GLN A 80 -14.32 -6.46 8.52
C GLN A 80 -13.65 -5.48 7.53
N LEU A 81 -12.60 -4.78 7.95
CA LEU A 81 -11.88 -3.85 7.06
C LEU A 81 -11.20 -4.60 5.90
N MET A 82 -10.56 -5.73 6.17
CA MET A 82 -9.90 -6.54 5.13
C MET A 82 -10.93 -7.16 4.19
N TYR A 83 -12.10 -7.53 4.68
CA TYR A 83 -13.23 -7.96 3.84
C TYR A 83 -13.68 -6.85 2.88
N GLU A 84 -13.83 -5.61 3.38
CA GLU A 84 -14.19 -4.47 2.55
C GLU A 84 -13.13 -4.15 1.49
N MET A 85 -11.84 -4.22 1.85
CA MET A 85 -10.75 -4.07 0.88
C MET A 85 -10.76 -5.20 -0.16
N GLY A 86 -10.95 -6.45 0.27
CA GLY A 86 -11.07 -7.60 -0.62
C GLY A 86 -12.26 -7.49 -1.58
N LYS A 87 -13.40 -6.96 -1.12
CA LYS A 87 -14.53 -6.62 -2.00
C LYS A 87 -14.15 -5.57 -3.04
N ARG A 88 -13.49 -4.49 -2.65
CA ARG A 88 -13.05 -3.44 -3.59
C ARG A 88 -12.14 -4.01 -4.68
N THR A 89 -11.19 -4.87 -4.32
CA THR A 89 -10.29 -5.52 -5.27
C THR A 89 -11.03 -6.49 -6.19
N ARG A 90 -11.93 -7.32 -5.65
CA ARG A 90 -12.70 -8.30 -6.44
C ARG A 90 -13.69 -7.63 -7.39
N ASP A 91 -14.35 -6.58 -6.93
CA ASP A 91 -15.40 -5.88 -7.67
C ASP A 91 -14.80 -4.81 -8.62
N HIS A 92 -13.47 -4.68 -8.67
CA HIS A 92 -12.73 -3.75 -9.52
C HIS A 92 -13.00 -3.98 -11.01
N GLN A 93 -13.07 -2.90 -11.80
CA GLN A 93 -13.31 -2.94 -13.24
C GLN A 93 -12.28 -2.07 -13.97
N PRO A 94 -11.47 -2.61 -14.90
CA PRO A 94 -11.43 -4.04 -15.30
C PRO A 94 -10.94 -4.96 -14.17
N PRO A 95 -11.20 -6.27 -14.22
CA PRO A 95 -10.69 -7.19 -13.20
C PRO A 95 -9.17 -7.08 -13.04
N ILE A 96 -8.68 -7.14 -11.79
CA ILE A 96 -7.24 -7.16 -11.49
C ILE A 96 -6.72 -8.57 -11.76
N GLU A 97 -5.80 -8.70 -12.71
CA GLU A 97 -5.27 -10.00 -13.18
C GLU A 97 -3.92 -10.39 -12.56
N TYR A 98 -3.19 -9.41 -12.00
CA TYR A 98 -1.88 -9.61 -11.38
C TYR A 98 -1.60 -8.52 -10.34
N VAL A 99 -0.58 -8.75 -9.50
CA VAL A 99 -0.07 -7.75 -8.56
C VAL A 99 1.43 -7.52 -8.77
N PRO A 100 1.95 -6.29 -8.58
CA PRO A 100 1.20 -5.07 -8.23
C PRO A 100 0.36 -4.54 -9.40
N TRP A 101 -0.82 -3.98 -9.11
CA TRP A 101 -1.70 -3.31 -10.07
C TRP A 101 -1.77 -1.82 -9.76
N ILE A 102 -1.27 -0.97 -10.66
CA ILE A 102 -1.20 0.47 -10.44
C ILE A 102 -2.15 1.19 -11.39
N GLU A 103 -2.95 2.08 -10.81
CA GLU A 103 -3.82 2.97 -11.57
C GLU A 103 -3.45 4.41 -11.31
N VAL A 104 -3.55 5.22 -12.34
CA VAL A 104 -3.35 6.67 -12.26
C VAL A 104 -4.56 7.34 -12.88
N ASN A 105 -5.21 8.23 -12.12
CA ASN A 105 -6.42 8.94 -12.55
C ASN A 105 -7.53 8.00 -13.10
N GLY A 106 -7.69 6.82 -12.49
CA GLY A 106 -8.69 5.82 -12.88
C GLY A 106 -8.37 5.04 -14.15
N ALA A 107 -7.13 5.12 -14.65
CA ALA A 107 -6.68 4.37 -15.82
C ALA A 107 -5.54 3.42 -15.48
N HIS A 108 -5.58 2.23 -16.10
CA HIS A 108 -4.53 1.23 -16.07
C HIS A 108 -4.15 0.82 -17.51
N ASN A 109 -2.85 0.73 -17.79
CA ASN A 109 -2.30 0.08 -18.98
C ASN A 109 -0.82 -0.24 -18.75
N LEU A 110 -0.20 -1.00 -19.66
CA LEU A 110 1.20 -1.43 -19.55
C LEU A 110 2.18 -0.25 -19.45
N THR A 111 1.92 0.87 -20.11
CA THR A 111 2.76 2.07 -20.04
C THR A 111 2.66 2.73 -18.66
N ILE A 112 1.44 2.92 -18.14
CA ILE A 112 1.21 3.47 -16.79
C ILE A 112 1.88 2.57 -15.75
N GLN A 113 1.65 1.26 -15.84
CA GLN A 113 2.24 0.27 -14.94
C GLN A 113 3.78 0.35 -14.96
N ALA A 114 4.40 0.28 -16.14
CA ALA A 114 5.85 0.30 -16.28
C ALA A 114 6.47 1.60 -15.76
N ARG A 115 5.88 2.75 -16.12
CA ARG A 115 6.40 4.06 -15.69
C ARG A 115 6.18 4.31 -14.21
N ALA A 116 5.04 3.94 -13.65
CA ALA A 116 4.78 4.08 -12.24
C ALA A 116 5.67 3.18 -11.37
N GLN A 117 6.08 2.01 -11.87
CA GLN A 117 7.02 1.15 -11.15
C GLN A 117 8.48 1.57 -11.31
N GLY A 118 8.92 1.95 -12.51
CA GLY A 118 10.33 2.25 -12.80
C GLY A 118 10.72 3.70 -12.60
N GLU A 119 9.79 4.65 -12.81
CA GLU A 119 10.07 6.07 -13.00
C GLU A 119 9.03 6.96 -12.31
N LEU A 120 8.46 6.51 -11.18
CA LEU A 120 7.30 7.14 -10.54
C LEU A 120 7.44 8.66 -10.38
N PHE A 121 8.63 9.13 -9.98
CA PHE A 121 8.90 10.55 -9.75
C PHE A 121 8.75 11.37 -11.03
N ASP A 122 9.45 10.99 -12.11
CA ASP A 122 9.39 11.68 -13.39
C ASP A 122 7.99 11.58 -14.00
N PHE A 123 7.36 10.40 -13.91
CA PHE A 123 6.01 10.20 -14.39
C PHE A 123 4.98 11.06 -13.65
N ALA A 124 5.06 11.14 -12.31
CA ALA A 124 4.20 12.01 -11.52
C ALA A 124 4.40 13.49 -11.86
N CYS A 125 5.64 13.91 -12.10
CA CYS A 125 5.94 15.29 -12.49
C CYS A 125 5.29 15.68 -13.82
N GLU A 126 5.33 14.81 -14.83
CA GLU A 126 4.66 15.05 -16.12
C GLU A 126 3.14 15.17 -15.98
N LEU A 127 2.54 14.38 -15.08
CA LEU A 127 1.09 14.41 -14.83
C LEU A 127 0.61 15.66 -14.09
N LEU A 128 1.51 16.39 -13.44
CA LEU A 128 1.21 17.59 -12.67
C LEU A 128 1.42 18.89 -13.48
N GLU A 129 1.89 18.81 -14.72
CA GLU A 129 2.01 19.98 -15.59
C GLU A 129 0.62 20.60 -15.90
N PRO A 130 0.50 21.94 -16.02
CA PRO A 130 1.57 22.94 -15.95
C PRO A 130 1.92 23.41 -14.51
N GLU A 131 1.22 22.91 -13.50
CA GLU A 131 1.32 23.35 -12.10
C GLU A 131 2.28 22.47 -11.27
N ALA A 132 3.25 21.85 -11.93
CA ALA A 132 4.16 20.92 -11.29
C ALA A 132 5.02 21.63 -10.22
N PRO A 133 5.23 21.00 -9.04
CA PRO A 133 6.10 21.54 -8.00
C PRO A 133 7.52 21.82 -8.51
N LYS A 134 8.24 22.77 -7.89
CA LYS A 134 9.61 23.16 -8.33
C LYS A 134 10.57 21.97 -8.47
N ILE A 135 10.41 20.93 -7.66
CA ILE A 135 11.27 19.73 -7.71
C ILE A 135 11.12 18.95 -9.03
N CYS A 136 9.98 19.10 -9.72
CA CYS A 136 9.73 18.51 -11.04
C CYS A 136 10.46 19.22 -12.18
N LYS A 137 10.89 20.47 -11.95
CA LYS A 137 11.70 21.20 -12.91
C LYS A 137 13.11 20.64 -12.80
N LYS A 138 13.39 19.57 -13.58
CA LYS A 138 14.77 19.09 -13.80
C LYS A 138 15.62 20.33 -14.10
N ALA A 139 16.61 20.61 -13.26
CA ALA A 139 17.66 21.53 -13.66
C ALA A 139 18.23 20.95 -14.96
N GLY A 140 18.13 21.70 -16.06
CA GLY A 140 18.51 21.22 -17.39
C GLY A 140 19.85 20.50 -17.30
N SER A 141 19.90 19.28 -17.83
CA SER A 141 21.06 18.40 -17.95
C SER A 141 22.34 18.96 -17.31
N TYR A 142 22.55 18.71 -16.01
CA TYR A 142 23.93 18.62 -15.55
C TYR A 142 24.48 17.33 -16.13
N TYR A 143 24.88 17.39 -17.40
CA TYR A 143 25.98 16.54 -17.85
C TYR A 143 27.07 16.73 -16.80
N CYS A 144 27.45 15.65 -16.12
CA CYS A 144 28.74 15.61 -15.47
C CYS A 144 29.76 15.93 -16.57
N ALA A 145 30.30 17.14 -16.56
CA ALA A 145 31.53 17.42 -17.28
C ALA A 145 32.59 16.50 -16.66
N ALA A 146 33.15 15.64 -17.51
CA ALA A 146 34.29 14.80 -17.18
C ALA A 146 35.51 15.67 -16.81
#